data_AF-A0A2E7VCU6-F1
#
_entry.id   AF-A0A2E7VCU6-F1
#
_cell.length_a   1.000
_cell.length_b   1.000
_cell.length_c   1.000
_cell.angle_alpha   90.00
_cell.angle_beta   90.00
_cell.angle_gamma   90.00
#
_symmetry.space_group_name_H-M   'P 1'
#
loop_
_entity.id
_entity.type
_entity.pdbx_description
1 polymer ?
#
loop_
_entity_poly.entity_id
_entity_poly.type
_entity_poly.pdbx_seq_one_letter_code
_entity_poly.pdbx_strand_id
1 'polypeptide(L)' 'MIEDQTGLPEKGIIKLMRRSLQPGSYRKWRERVTARPAKHGNRNFSLSSQYHADLF' A
#
# COMPACT_ATOMS: atom_id res chain seq x y z
N MET A 1 -0.57 -5.43 -6.95
CA MET A 1 -1.41 -4.25 -6.58
C MET A 1 -1.26 -3.18 -7.67
N ILE A 2 -1.94 -2.03 -7.64
CA ILE A 2 -1.65 -0.96 -8.63
C ILE A 2 -0.25 -0.36 -8.45
N GLU A 3 0.32 -0.56 -7.26
CA GLU A 3 1.71 -0.23 -6.92
C GLU A 3 2.71 -1.07 -7.75
N ASP A 4 2.45 -2.37 -8.00
CA ASP A 4 3.31 -3.20 -8.88
C ASP A 4 3.40 -2.67 -10.30
N GLN A 5 2.30 -2.15 -10.82
CA GLN A 5 2.20 -1.73 -12.22
C GLN A 5 2.79 -0.34 -12.46
N THR A 6 2.86 0.47 -11.41
CA THR A 6 3.27 1.88 -11.50
C THR A 6 4.59 2.15 -10.79
N GLY A 7 5.06 1.22 -9.96
CA GLY A 7 6.23 1.40 -9.10
C GLY A 7 6.05 2.48 -8.02
N LEU A 8 4.84 3.02 -7.87
CA LEU A 8 4.54 4.11 -6.94
C LEU A 8 3.72 3.60 -5.75
N PRO A 9 3.88 4.21 -4.56
CA PRO A 9 3.00 3.91 -3.44
C PRO A 9 1.57 4.34 -3.73
N GLU A 10 0.57 3.63 -3.20
CA GLU A 10 -0.85 3.86 -3.44
C GLU A 10 -1.22 5.33 -3.19
N LYS A 11 -0.66 5.92 -2.12
CA LYS A 11 -0.84 7.34 -1.78
C LYS A 11 -0.44 8.30 -2.91
N GLY A 12 0.66 8.02 -3.60
CA GLY A 12 1.12 8.81 -4.74
C GLY A 12 0.20 8.65 -5.95
N ILE A 13 -0.24 7.42 -6.22
CA ILE A 13 -1.17 7.10 -7.30
C ILE A 13 -2.53 7.74 -7.07
N ILE A 14 -3.04 7.75 -5.83
CA ILE A 14 -4.32 8.40 -5.48
C ILE A 14 -4.27 9.90 -5.81
N LYS A 15 -3.19 10.59 -5.43
CA LYS A 15 -3.01 12.01 -5.74
C LYS A 15 -2.93 12.26 -7.24
N LEU A 16 -2.19 11.42 -7.97
CA LEU A 16 -2.08 11.47 -9.42
C LEU A 16 -3.43 11.24 -10.11
N MET A 17 -4.15 10.19 -9.74
CA MET A 17 -5.42 9.85 -10.38
C MET A 17 -6.52 10.85 -10.07
N ARG A 18 -6.48 11.50 -8.91
CA ARG A 18 -7.45 12.55 -8.55
C ARG A 18 -7.31 13.82 -9.38
N ARG A 19 -6.11 14.15 -9.87
CA ARG A 19 -5.87 15.28 -10.78
C ARG A 19 -6.05 14.92 -12.26
N SER A 20 -5.95 13.64 -12.60
CA SER A 20 -5.99 13.16 -13.99
C SER A 20 -7.35 12.67 -14.44
N LEU A 21 -8.19 12.15 -13.53
CA LEU A 21 -9.51 11.60 -13.87
C LEU A 21 -10.63 12.57 -13.54
N GLN A 22 -11.69 12.53 -14.34
CA GLN A 22 -12.96 13.19 -14.03
C GLN A 22 -13.58 12.60 -12.75
N PRO A 23 -14.33 13.38 -11.96
CA PRO A 23 -14.85 12.94 -10.65
C PRO A 23 -15.63 11.61 -10.69
N GLY A 24 -16.47 11.42 -11.71
CA GLY A 24 -17.22 10.17 -11.89
C GLY A 24 -16.34 8.96 -12.21
N SER A 25 -15.33 9.15 -13.04
CA SER A 25 -14.35 8.10 -13.38
C SER A 25 -13.42 7.78 -12.21
N TYR A 26 -13.03 8.80 -11.44
CA TYR A 26 -12.24 8.65 -10.22
C TYR A 26 -12.97 7.80 -9.17
N ARG A 27 -14.28 8.04 -8.97
CA ARG A 27 -15.08 7.27 -8.01
C ARG A 27 -15.12 5.78 -8.37
N LYS A 28 -15.41 5.45 -9.63
CA LYS A 28 -15.38 4.08 -10.15
C LYS A 28 -13.98 3.45 -10.10
N TRP A 29 -12.94 4.23 -10.30
CA TRP A 29 -11.56 3.77 -10.15
C TRP A 29 -11.23 3.47 -8.68
N ARG A 30 -11.66 4.35 -7.75
CA ARG A 30 -11.41 4.17 -6.31
C ARG A 30 -12.12 2.94 -5.76
N GLU A 31 -13.37 2.71 -6.16
CA GLU A 31 -14.11 1.49 -5.82
C GLU A 31 -13.34 0.23 -6.23
N ARG A 32 -12.77 0.22 -7.46
CA ARG A 32 -11.97 -0.91 -7.96
C ARG A 32 -10.63 -1.08 -7.23
N VAL A 33 -9.95 0.02 -6.91
CA VAL A 33 -8.63 -0.02 -6.25
C VAL A 33 -8.74 -0.34 -4.76
N THR A 34 -9.78 0.14 -4.08
CA THR A 34 -10.02 -0.11 -2.65
C THR A 34 -10.67 -1.47 -2.39
N ALA A 35 -11.49 -1.99 -3.32
CA ALA A 35 -12.09 -3.32 -3.17
C ALA A 35 -11.09 -4.48 -3.30
N ARG A 36 -9.83 -4.22 -3.69
CA ARG A 36 -8.74 -5.20 -3.61
C ARG A 36 -8.07 -5.10 -2.24
N PRO A 37 -8.39 -5.97 -1.26
CA PRO A 37 -7.62 -6.01 -0.04
C PRO A 37 -6.15 -6.28 -0.40
N ALA A 38 -5.26 -5.40 0.05
CA ALA A 38 -3.84 -5.67 0.02
C ALA A 38 -3.61 -6.99 0.77
N LYS A 39 -3.21 -8.05 0.05
CA LYS A 39 -2.90 -9.37 0.62
C LYS A 39 -1.89 -9.30 1.77
N HIS A 40 -1.15 -8.19 1.89
CA HIS A 40 -0.22 -7.91 2.97
C HIS A 40 -0.63 -6.65 3.73
N GLY A 41 -1.81 -6.69 4.35
CA GLY A 41 -2.10 -5.84 5.49
C GLY A 41 -1.33 -6.38 6.70
N ASN A 42 -0.28 -5.66 7.11
CA ASN A 42 0.45 -5.85 8.36
C ASN A 42 1.47 -7.02 8.39
N ARG A 43 2.66 -6.75 7.86
CA ARG A 43 3.88 -7.40 8.33
C ARG A 43 4.67 -6.39 9.15
N ASN A 44 4.14 -6.01 10.31
CA ASN A 44 4.97 -5.61 11.44
C ASN A 44 5.76 -6.86 11.89
N PHE A 45 6.72 -7.30 11.07
CA PHE A 45 7.77 -8.20 11.53
C PHE A 45 8.76 -7.35 12.31
N SER A 46 8.35 -6.91 13.49
CA SER A 46 9.29 -6.51 14.52
C SER A 46 9.80 -7.80 15.16
N LEU A 47 10.70 -8.49 14.47
CA LEU A 47 11.68 -9.37 15.10
C LEU A 47 13.06 -8.72 14.90
N SER A 48 13.28 -7.59 15.57
CA SER A 48 14.61 -7.18 16.01
C SER A 48 14.62 -7.41 17.52
N SER A 49 14.90 -8.64 17.95
CA SER A 49 16.26 -9.10 18.28
C SER A 49 16.67 -8.55 19.64
N GLN A 50 16.10 -9.13 20.69
CA GLN A 50 16.58 -8.92 22.04
C GLN A 50 16.87 -10.29 22.67
N TYR A 51 18.15 -10.45 23.05
CA TYR A 51 18.77 -11.54 23.82
C TYR A 51 19.21 -12.79 23.03
N HIS A 52 20.30 -12.64 22.26
CA HIS A 52 21.27 -13.72 22.18
C HIS A 52 21.97 -13.83 23.53
N ALA A 53 22.07 -15.04 24.04
CA ALA A 53 22.72 -15.40 25.29
C ALA A 53 24.24 -15.15 25.26
N ASP A 54 24.82 -15.15 26.46
CA ASP A 54 26.24 -15.37 26.83
C ASP A 54 27.17 -14.15 27.04
N LEU A 55 27.03 -13.52 28.22
CA LEU A 55 28.15 -12.91 28.96
C LEU A 55 27.93 -13.05 30.48
N PHE A 56 28.05 -14.29 31.00
CA PHE A 56 28.84 -14.74 32.18
C PHE A 56 28.34 -16.12 32.64
#